data_AF-A0A3B1C0A8-F1
#
_entry.id   AF-A0A3B1C0A8-F1
#
_cell.length_a   1.000
_cell.length_b   1.000
_cell.length_c   1.000
_cell.angle_alpha   90.00
_cell.angle_beta   90.00
_cell.angle_gamma   90.00
#
_symmetry.space_group_name_H-M   'P 1'
#
loop_
_entity.id
_entity.type
_entity.pdbx_description
1 polymer ?
#
loop_
_entity_poly.entity_id
_entity_poly.type
_entity_poly.pdbx_seq_one_letter_code
_entity_poly.pdbx_strand_id
1 'polypeptide(L)'
;MGKIGFKASQESLRRKVDETLEKTIIHKRQKELAIGRWDFVVFGPSQKAGGDAVLRIGAAETMVIQNASIYVASIGSPEVIGHEGMMAIEELAGEDISDELRGLEVYHMAPIRPLQVVSKREGMSLDKMRDAVFDEFGDANTAIIETPDEAAWSLSVLKYLGECDEYFPDPLISRIRSRMRDTSISFAPGPDQLLH
;
A
#
# COMPACT_ATOMS: atom_id res chain seq x y z
N MET A 1 -1.19 17.83 34.53
CA MET A 1 -1.60 18.12 33.15
C MET A 1 -0.36 18.14 32.27
N GLY A 2 0.03 16.99 31.72
CA GLY A 2 1.12 16.92 30.75
C GLY A 2 0.57 17.20 29.37
N LYS A 3 1.04 18.25 28.70
CA LYS A 3 0.78 18.46 27.27
C LYS A 3 1.53 17.36 26.52
N ILE A 4 0.82 16.35 26.02
CA ILE A 4 1.38 15.41 25.05
C ILE A 4 1.38 16.15 23.71
N GLY A 5 2.45 16.90 23.46
CA GLY A 5 2.73 17.37 22.11
C GLY A 5 3.07 16.16 21.25
N PHE A 6 2.39 15.99 20.11
CA PHE A 6 2.91 15.12 19.07
C PHE A 6 4.37 15.51 18.84
N LYS A 7 5.30 14.56 19.00
CA LYS A 7 6.71 14.84 18.72
C LYS A 7 6.80 15.23 17.25
N ALA A 8 7.31 16.42 16.94
CA ALA A 8 7.46 16.96 15.57
C ALA A 8 8.09 15.97 14.54
N SER A 9 8.76 14.93 15.03
CA SER A 9 9.22 13.78 14.23
C SER A 9 8.11 12.99 13.56
N GLN A 10 6.94 12.79 14.19
CA GLN A 10 5.85 12.02 13.59
C GLN A 10 5.11 12.80 12.51
N GLU A 11 4.95 14.11 12.70
CA GLU A 11 4.32 15.01 11.72
C GLU A 11 5.19 15.18 10.46
N SER A 12 6.50 15.32 10.64
CA SER A 12 7.44 15.38 9.51
C SER A 12 7.56 14.06 8.73
N LEU A 13 7.49 12.91 9.42
CA LEU A 13 7.42 11.60 8.77
C LEU A 13 6.12 11.45 7.97
N ARG A 14 4.97 11.83 8.54
CA ARG A 14 3.68 11.77 7.86
C ARG A 14 3.69 12.61 6.59
N ARG A 15 4.14 13.87 6.68
CA ARG A 15 4.28 14.74 5.51
C ARG A 15 5.18 14.13 4.44
N LYS A 16 6.29 13.47 4.81
CA LYS A 16 7.17 12.80 3.85
C LYS A 16 6.45 11.63 3.14
N VAL A 17 5.64 10.86 3.85
CA VAL A 17 4.82 9.79 3.26
C VAL A 17 3.85 10.40 2.26
N ASP A 18 3.06 11.40 2.66
CA ASP A 18 2.05 12.04 1.82
C ASP A 18 2.69 12.65 0.55
N GLU A 19 3.79 13.40 0.71
CA GLU A 19 4.52 13.98 -0.43
C GLU A 19 5.08 12.91 -1.37
N THR A 20 5.56 11.78 -0.83
CA THR A 20 6.05 10.67 -1.66
C THR A 20 4.90 10.11 -2.48
N LEU A 21 3.78 9.78 -1.82
CA LEU A 21 2.61 9.21 -2.47
C LEU A 21 2.04 10.16 -3.54
N GLU A 22 1.94 11.47 -3.27
CA GLU A 22 1.50 12.45 -4.26
C GLU A 22 2.42 12.54 -5.47
N LYS A 23 3.74 12.58 -5.24
CA LYS A 23 4.74 12.76 -6.31
C LYS A 23 5.11 11.46 -7.04
N THR A 24 4.70 10.29 -6.54
CA THR A 24 4.86 9.01 -7.27
C THR A 24 4.05 9.02 -8.56
N ILE A 25 4.72 8.74 -9.68
CA ILE A 25 4.08 8.63 -11.01
C ILE A 25 4.01 7.15 -11.41
N ILE A 26 2.81 6.65 -11.69
CA ILE A 26 2.60 5.31 -12.25
C ILE A 26 2.38 5.47 -13.74
N HIS A 27 3.44 5.31 -14.52
CA HIS A 27 3.43 5.47 -15.97
C HIS A 27 2.64 4.37 -16.67
N LYS A 28 2.72 3.16 -16.11
CA LYS A 28 2.06 1.98 -16.67
C LYS A 28 1.74 1.00 -15.56
N ARG A 29 0.54 0.42 -15.62
CA ARG A 29 0.12 -0.71 -14.77
C ARG A 29 0.27 -2.01 -15.54
N GLN A 30 0.38 -3.13 -14.83
CA GLN A 30 0.24 -4.43 -15.47
C GLN A 30 -1.16 -4.55 -16.11
N LYS A 31 -1.21 -5.16 -17.29
CA LYS A 31 -2.45 -5.34 -18.05
C LYS A 31 -3.13 -6.66 -17.73
N GLU A 32 -2.32 -7.66 -17.39
CA GLU A 32 -2.77 -9.01 -17.05
C GLU A 32 -2.20 -9.37 -15.68
N LEU A 33 -2.99 -10.00 -14.82
CA LEU A 33 -2.51 -10.46 -13.52
C LEU A 33 -2.19 -11.94 -13.58
N ALA A 34 -0.93 -12.27 -13.30
CA ALA A 34 -0.61 -13.58 -12.76
C ALA A 34 -1.26 -13.68 -11.37
N ILE A 35 -1.86 -14.82 -11.04
CA ILE A 35 -2.61 -15.00 -9.79
C ILE A 35 -1.72 -14.63 -8.61
N GLY A 36 -2.08 -13.55 -7.90
CA GLY A 36 -1.40 -13.11 -6.70
C GLY A 36 0.01 -12.53 -6.91
N ARG A 37 0.42 -12.19 -8.14
CA ARG A 37 1.75 -11.63 -8.42
C ARG A 37 1.67 -10.32 -9.19
N TRP A 38 2.38 -9.31 -8.69
CA TRP A 38 2.52 -8.01 -9.32
C TRP A 38 3.99 -7.70 -9.64
N ASP A 39 4.36 -7.73 -10.92
CA ASP A 39 5.69 -7.38 -11.39
C ASP A 39 5.79 -5.85 -11.56
N PHE A 40 6.87 -5.29 -11.03
CA PHE A 40 7.12 -3.85 -11.11
C PHE A 40 8.57 -3.53 -11.46
N VAL A 41 8.73 -2.41 -12.14
CA VAL A 41 9.97 -1.65 -12.16
C VAL A 41 9.72 -0.30 -11.51
N VAL A 42 10.61 0.08 -10.60
CA VAL A 42 10.58 1.38 -9.94
C VAL A 42 11.92 2.07 -10.11
N PHE A 43 11.89 3.28 -10.66
CA PHE A 43 13.07 4.09 -10.86
C PHE A 43 12.90 5.50 -10.31
N GLY A 44 14.00 6.16 -9.96
CA GLY A 44 13.97 7.51 -9.41
C GLY A 44 15.37 8.07 -9.16
N PRO A 45 15.48 9.33 -8.74
CA PRO A 45 16.78 9.96 -8.49
C PRO A 45 17.51 9.24 -7.34
N SER A 46 18.81 9.03 -7.49
CA SER A 46 19.65 8.49 -6.43
C SER A 46 19.90 9.54 -5.35
N GLN A 47 20.08 9.08 -4.12
CA GLN A 47 20.57 9.94 -3.03
C GLN A 47 22.09 10.17 -3.08
N LYS A 48 22.82 9.45 -3.96
CA LYS A 48 24.26 9.65 -4.16
C LYS A 48 24.53 10.95 -4.91
N ALA A 49 25.64 11.61 -4.56
CA ALA A 49 26.13 12.78 -5.31
C ALA A 49 26.48 12.34 -6.75
N GLY A 50 25.88 12.99 -7.75
CA GLY A 50 26.12 12.67 -9.17
C GLY A 50 24.90 12.81 -10.08
N GLY A 51 23.69 12.86 -9.52
CA GLY A 51 22.46 13.00 -10.31
C GLY A 51 22.03 11.72 -11.05
N ASP A 52 22.67 10.59 -10.74
CA ASP A 52 22.29 9.29 -11.26
C ASP A 52 20.92 8.87 -10.74
N ALA A 53 20.22 8.05 -11.50
CA ALA A 53 19.00 7.37 -11.11
C ALA A 53 19.28 5.91 -10.74
N VAL A 54 18.38 5.37 -9.94
CA VAL A 54 18.38 3.97 -9.52
C VAL A 54 17.12 3.32 -10.02
N LEU A 55 17.27 2.17 -10.67
CA LEU A 55 16.19 1.28 -11.10
C LEU A 55 16.19 0.02 -10.23
N ARG A 56 15.02 -0.39 -9.77
CA ARG A 56 14.77 -1.67 -9.11
C ARG A 56 13.74 -2.44 -9.92
N ILE A 57 14.07 -3.69 -10.24
CA ILE A 57 13.17 -4.63 -10.90
C ILE A 57 12.76 -5.64 -9.84
N GLY A 58 11.47 -5.85 -9.67
CA GLY A 58 10.95 -6.64 -8.58
C GLY A 58 9.55 -7.16 -8.80
N ALA A 59 9.04 -7.84 -7.78
CA ALA A 59 7.66 -8.29 -7.73
C ALA A 59 7.12 -8.25 -6.31
N ALA A 60 5.81 -8.12 -6.20
CA ALA A 60 5.05 -8.32 -4.98
C ALA A 60 4.18 -9.56 -5.15
N GLU A 61 4.31 -10.53 -4.25
CA GLU A 61 3.53 -11.78 -4.31
C GLU A 61 2.68 -11.92 -3.06
N THR A 62 1.41 -12.26 -3.23
CA THR A 62 0.51 -12.60 -2.12
C THR A 62 1.06 -13.83 -1.41
N MET A 63 1.31 -13.71 -0.11
CA MET A 63 1.69 -14.86 0.71
C MET A 63 0.55 -15.85 0.81
N VAL A 64 0.89 -17.14 0.81
CA VAL A 64 -0.07 -18.24 0.94
C VAL A 64 0.37 -19.25 2.02
N ILE A 65 -0.60 -19.84 2.71
CA ILE A 65 -0.43 -21.05 3.54
C ILE A 65 -1.35 -22.12 2.96
N GLN A 66 -0.80 -23.28 2.55
CA GLN A 66 -1.57 -24.37 1.96
C GLN A 66 -2.52 -23.93 0.82
N ASN A 67 -2.04 -23.02 -0.04
CA ASN A 67 -2.79 -22.39 -1.16
C ASN A 67 -3.87 -21.37 -0.74
N ALA A 68 -3.98 -21.01 0.53
CA ALA A 68 -4.85 -19.94 0.99
C ALA A 68 -4.07 -18.62 1.17
N SER A 69 -4.54 -17.54 0.55
CA SER A 69 -3.98 -16.20 0.71
C SER A 69 -4.01 -15.74 2.16
N ILE A 70 -2.94 -15.08 2.62
CA ILE A 70 -2.85 -14.51 3.96
C ILE A 70 -3.24 -13.03 3.92
N TYR A 71 -4.06 -12.61 4.89
CA TYR A 71 -4.51 -11.24 5.06
C TYR A 71 -4.13 -10.74 6.45
N VAL A 72 -3.94 -9.43 6.57
CA VAL A 72 -3.89 -8.71 7.84
C VAL A 72 -5.19 -7.92 7.99
N ALA A 73 -5.78 -7.96 9.18
CA ALA A 73 -6.94 -7.17 9.53
C ALA A 73 -6.65 -6.32 10.79
N SER A 74 -7.06 -5.05 10.78
CA SER A 74 -7.05 -4.21 11.97
C SER A 74 -8.42 -4.21 12.60
N ILE A 75 -8.48 -4.54 13.88
CA ILE A 75 -9.71 -4.71 14.66
C ILE A 75 -9.68 -3.71 15.81
N GLY A 76 -10.82 -3.08 16.10
CA GLY A 76 -10.92 -2.14 17.22
C GLY A 76 -12.35 -1.82 17.62
N SER A 77 -12.51 -1.16 18.76
CA SER A 77 -13.82 -0.71 19.24
C SER A 77 -14.21 0.60 18.54
N PRO A 78 -15.43 0.69 17.98
CA PRO A 78 -15.98 1.94 17.43
C PRO A 78 -16.01 3.09 18.42
N GLU A 79 -16.26 2.80 19.70
CA GLU A 79 -16.29 3.83 20.76
C GLU A 79 -14.90 4.45 20.98
N VAL A 80 -13.84 3.65 20.83
CA VAL A 80 -12.46 4.10 21.04
C VAL A 80 -11.92 4.80 19.78
N ILE A 81 -12.25 4.29 18.60
CA ILE A 81 -11.77 4.82 17.32
C ILE A 81 -12.57 6.07 16.90
N GLY A 82 -13.81 6.22 17.37
CA GLY A 82 -14.64 7.39 17.14
C GLY A 82 -15.42 7.36 15.82
N HIS A 83 -15.40 6.25 15.10
CA HIS A 83 -16.24 6.00 13.93
C HIS A 83 -16.48 4.50 13.73
N GLU A 84 -17.50 4.15 12.95
CA GLU A 84 -17.74 2.74 12.58
C GLU A 84 -16.66 2.23 11.62
N GLY A 85 -16.33 0.95 11.77
CA GLY A 85 -15.50 0.18 10.85
C GLY A 85 -16.29 -0.34 9.64
N MET A 86 -15.64 -1.20 8.87
CA MET A 86 -16.18 -1.79 7.65
C MET A 86 -17.29 -2.81 7.94
N MET A 87 -17.11 -3.61 9.00
CA MET A 87 -18.04 -4.66 9.44
C MET A 87 -17.72 -5.13 10.86
N ALA A 88 -18.69 -5.77 11.52
CA ALA A 88 -18.46 -6.40 12.81
C ALA A 88 -17.60 -7.67 12.67
N ILE A 89 -16.80 -8.01 13.68
CA ILE A 89 -15.96 -9.22 13.63
C ILE A 89 -16.81 -10.50 13.57
N GLU A 90 -18.01 -10.49 14.15
CA GLU A 90 -19.01 -11.55 14.08
C GLU A 90 -19.41 -11.87 12.63
N GLU A 91 -19.49 -10.84 11.78
CA GLU A 91 -19.82 -11.02 10.37
C GLU A 91 -18.65 -11.62 9.57
N LEU A 92 -17.42 -11.41 10.02
CA LEU A 92 -16.20 -11.92 9.39
C LEU A 92 -15.87 -13.35 9.84
N ALA A 93 -15.89 -13.59 11.15
CA ALA A 93 -15.50 -14.86 11.78
C ALA A 93 -16.67 -15.86 11.91
N GLY A 94 -17.92 -15.40 11.78
CA GLY A 94 -19.11 -16.18 12.07
C GLY A 94 -19.53 -16.07 13.53
N GLU A 95 -20.51 -16.89 13.94
CA GLU A 95 -21.14 -16.79 15.27
C GLU A 95 -20.27 -17.37 16.42
N ASP A 96 -19.15 -18.03 16.11
CA ASP A 96 -18.25 -18.67 17.09
C ASP A 96 -17.04 -17.77 17.39
N ILE A 97 -17.28 -16.70 18.16
CA ILE A 97 -16.22 -15.77 18.63
C ILE A 97 -16.23 -15.65 20.15
N SER A 98 -15.07 -15.36 20.72
CA SER A 98 -14.95 -15.13 22.17
C SER A 98 -15.62 -13.82 22.59
N ASP A 99 -16.08 -13.77 23.84
CA ASP A 99 -16.82 -12.61 24.36
C ASP A 99 -15.97 -11.34 24.41
N GLU A 100 -14.64 -11.47 24.52
CA GLU A 100 -13.71 -10.33 24.50
C GLU A 100 -13.59 -9.67 23.12
N LEU A 101 -13.94 -10.38 22.05
CA LEU A 101 -13.89 -9.85 20.68
C LEU A 101 -15.25 -9.30 20.24
N ARG A 102 -16.35 -9.64 20.94
CA ARG A 102 -17.70 -9.18 20.59
C ARG A 102 -17.80 -7.67 20.59
N GLY A 103 -18.49 -7.14 19.58
CA GLY A 103 -18.67 -5.69 19.39
C GLY A 103 -17.43 -4.95 18.86
N LEU A 104 -16.33 -5.66 18.56
CA LEU A 104 -15.23 -5.07 17.80
C LEU A 104 -15.54 -5.07 16.30
N GLU A 105 -15.00 -4.07 15.60
CA GLU A 105 -15.18 -3.91 14.16
C GLU A 105 -13.86 -3.99 13.41
N VAL A 106 -13.93 -4.46 12.17
CA VAL A 106 -12.80 -4.54 11.23
C VAL A 106 -12.68 -3.22 10.48
N TYR A 107 -11.53 -2.56 10.56
CA TYR A 107 -11.30 -1.23 9.96
C TYR A 107 -10.54 -1.28 8.65
N HIS A 108 -9.60 -2.22 8.54
CA HIS A 108 -8.79 -2.43 7.36
C HIS A 108 -8.56 -3.93 7.21
N MET A 109 -8.54 -4.39 5.98
CA MET A 109 -8.12 -5.73 5.64
C MET A 109 -7.38 -5.68 4.30
N ALA A 110 -6.17 -6.22 4.27
CA ALA A 110 -5.32 -6.23 3.09
C ALA A 110 -4.54 -7.55 2.98
N PRO A 111 -4.32 -8.07 1.76
CA PRO A 111 -3.45 -9.22 1.56
C PRO A 111 -2.00 -8.87 1.90
N ILE A 112 -1.27 -9.83 2.47
CA ILE A 112 0.16 -9.66 2.75
C ILE A 112 0.95 -9.90 1.46
N ARG A 113 1.62 -8.85 0.97
CA ARG A 113 2.41 -8.88 -0.28
C ARG A 113 3.84 -8.40 -0.04
N PRO A 114 4.78 -9.27 0.36
CA PRO A 114 6.18 -8.91 0.51
C PRO A 114 6.76 -8.40 -0.81
N LEU A 115 7.46 -7.26 -0.76
CA LEU A 115 8.15 -6.72 -1.92
C LEU A 115 9.51 -7.39 -2.06
N GLN A 116 9.79 -7.92 -3.25
CA GLN A 116 11.07 -8.54 -3.59
C GLN A 116 11.75 -7.76 -4.70
N VAL A 117 13.01 -7.37 -4.50
CA VAL A 117 13.86 -6.78 -5.55
C VAL A 117 14.78 -7.86 -6.09
N VAL A 118 14.64 -8.15 -7.38
CA VAL A 118 15.41 -9.19 -8.08
C VAL A 118 16.66 -8.59 -8.72
N SER A 119 16.59 -7.32 -9.15
CA SER A 119 17.74 -6.62 -9.74
C SER A 119 17.72 -5.13 -9.37
N LYS A 120 18.91 -4.56 -9.18
CA LYS A 120 19.14 -3.13 -8.97
C LYS A 120 20.16 -2.64 -9.99
N ARG A 121 19.85 -1.55 -10.70
CA ARG A 121 20.73 -0.90 -11.69
C ARG A 121 20.90 0.58 -11.34
N GLU A 122 22.09 1.12 -11.56
CA GLU A 122 22.45 2.53 -11.29
C GLU A 122 23.49 3.04 -12.30
N GLY A 123 23.71 4.37 -12.35
CA GLY A 123 24.77 4.99 -13.16
C GLY A 123 24.31 5.69 -14.45
N MET A 124 23.02 5.96 -14.59
CA MET A 124 22.47 6.76 -15.70
C MET A 124 21.72 7.96 -15.13
N SER A 125 21.66 9.07 -15.85
CA SER A 125 20.78 10.20 -15.47
C SER A 125 19.30 9.78 -15.47
N LEU A 126 18.46 10.49 -14.74
CA LEU A 126 17.03 10.17 -14.62
C LEU A 126 16.33 10.09 -15.99
N ASP A 127 16.60 11.01 -16.91
CA ASP A 127 15.99 11.00 -18.23
C ASP A 127 16.43 9.78 -19.06
N LYS A 128 17.73 9.45 -19.05
CA LYS A 128 18.24 8.26 -19.74
C LYS A 128 17.69 6.96 -19.14
N MET A 129 17.53 6.93 -17.81
CA MET A 129 16.92 5.79 -17.13
C MET A 129 15.45 5.66 -17.52
N ARG A 130 14.72 6.78 -17.60
CA ARG A 130 13.33 6.80 -18.05
C ARG A 130 13.23 6.19 -19.45
N ASP A 131 14.01 6.70 -20.42
CA ASP A 131 14.01 6.19 -21.79
C ASP A 131 14.34 4.68 -21.83
N ALA A 132 15.40 4.25 -21.15
CA ALA A 132 15.80 2.83 -21.12
C ALA A 132 14.73 1.93 -20.48
N VAL A 133 14.03 2.40 -19.45
CA VAL A 133 12.94 1.65 -18.80
C VAL A 133 11.76 1.50 -19.75
N PHE A 134 11.39 2.55 -20.49
CA PHE A 134 10.32 2.47 -21.48
C PHE A 134 10.70 1.59 -22.67
N ASP A 135 11.96 1.63 -23.12
CA ASP A 135 12.44 0.76 -24.19
C ASP A 135 12.42 -0.73 -23.78
N GLU A 136 12.83 -1.04 -22.54
CA GLU A 136 12.92 -2.44 -22.07
C GLU A 136 11.57 -3.01 -21.58
N PHE A 137 10.77 -2.22 -20.87
CA PHE A 137 9.56 -2.68 -20.18
C PHE A 137 8.25 -2.12 -20.78
N GLY A 138 8.33 -1.27 -21.80
CA GLY A 138 7.18 -0.60 -22.43
C GLY A 138 6.13 -1.57 -22.98
N ASP A 139 6.56 -2.72 -23.47
CA ASP A 139 5.67 -3.78 -23.99
C ASP A 139 5.48 -4.96 -23.01
N ALA A 140 6.33 -5.09 -21.99
CA ALA A 140 6.26 -6.18 -21.01
C ALA A 140 5.01 -6.07 -20.10
N ASN A 141 4.52 -7.17 -19.56
CA ASN A 141 3.44 -7.12 -18.56
C ASN A 141 3.97 -6.76 -17.15
N THR A 142 4.56 -5.57 -17.03
CA THR A 142 5.22 -5.06 -15.83
C THR A 142 4.79 -3.61 -15.60
N ALA A 143 4.56 -3.24 -14.33
CA ALA A 143 4.26 -1.86 -13.99
C ALA A 143 5.52 -0.99 -14.05
N ILE A 144 5.39 0.24 -14.54
CA ILE A 144 6.47 1.22 -14.62
C ILE A 144 6.15 2.36 -13.65
N ILE A 145 6.99 2.54 -12.64
CA ILE A 145 6.77 3.46 -11.52
C ILE A 145 7.98 4.40 -11.40
N GLU A 146 7.73 5.70 -11.37
CA GLU A 146 8.74 6.72 -11.07
C GLU A 146 8.55 7.21 -9.62
N THR A 147 9.57 7.01 -8.79
CA THR A 147 9.58 7.41 -7.38
C THR A 147 10.29 8.75 -7.21
N PRO A 148 9.77 9.68 -6.38
CA PRO A 148 10.43 10.96 -6.12
C PRO A 148 11.65 10.84 -5.19
N ASP A 149 11.73 9.78 -4.40
CA ASP A 149 12.81 9.50 -3.44
C ASP A 149 13.26 8.04 -3.55
N GLU A 150 14.56 7.81 -3.72
CA GLU A 150 15.15 6.47 -3.72
C GLU A 150 14.82 5.69 -2.44
N ALA A 151 14.91 6.33 -1.27
CA ALA A 151 14.71 5.63 0.01
C ALA A 151 13.24 5.26 0.25
N ALA A 152 12.32 5.92 -0.44
CA ALA A 152 10.88 5.72 -0.31
C ALA A 152 10.27 4.92 -1.48
N TRP A 153 11.11 4.25 -2.30
CA TRP A 153 10.65 3.46 -3.45
C TRP A 153 9.54 2.46 -3.09
N SER A 154 9.61 1.87 -1.89
CA SER A 154 8.64 0.90 -1.42
C SER A 154 7.26 1.52 -1.22
N LEU A 155 7.17 2.78 -0.76
CA LEU A 155 5.90 3.52 -0.66
C LEU A 155 5.30 3.75 -2.04
N SER A 156 6.13 4.09 -3.03
CA SER A 156 5.69 4.24 -4.43
C SER A 156 5.12 2.94 -5.00
N VAL A 157 5.73 1.79 -4.68
CA VAL A 157 5.20 0.47 -5.07
C VAL A 157 3.92 0.13 -4.30
N LEU A 158 3.84 0.45 -3.00
CA LEU A 158 2.63 0.25 -2.20
C LEU A 158 1.45 1.09 -2.72
N LYS A 159 1.69 2.32 -3.18
CA LYS A 159 0.68 3.13 -3.89
C LYS A 159 0.13 2.38 -5.10
N TYR A 160 1.03 1.86 -5.95
CA TYR A 160 0.65 1.07 -7.12
C TYR A 160 -0.19 -0.16 -6.75
N LEU A 161 0.21 -0.90 -5.72
CA LEU A 161 -0.53 -2.08 -5.25
C LEU A 161 -1.91 -1.70 -4.70
N GLY A 162 -2.01 -0.61 -3.95
CA GLY A 162 -3.27 -0.08 -3.45
C GLY A 162 -4.22 0.31 -4.59
N GLU A 163 -3.72 1.01 -5.60
CA GLU A 163 -4.51 1.32 -6.81
C GLU A 163 -4.92 0.04 -7.54
N CYS A 164 -4.05 -0.97 -7.65
CA CYS A 164 -4.41 -2.26 -8.25
C CYS A 164 -5.56 -2.96 -7.52
N ASP A 165 -5.68 -2.81 -6.21
CA ASP A 165 -6.75 -3.42 -5.42
C ASP A 165 -8.12 -2.76 -5.65
N GLU A 166 -8.13 -1.59 -6.27
CA GLU A 166 -9.35 -0.93 -6.77
C GLU A 166 -9.75 -1.50 -8.14
N TYR A 167 -8.80 -1.67 -9.05
CA TYR A 167 -9.06 -2.15 -10.43
C TYR A 167 -9.21 -3.67 -10.54
N PHE A 168 -8.50 -4.42 -9.71
CA PHE A 168 -8.46 -5.88 -9.69
C PHE A 168 -8.72 -6.38 -8.27
N PRO A 169 -9.95 -6.22 -7.76
CA PRO A 169 -10.25 -6.60 -6.40
C PRO A 169 -10.05 -8.10 -6.22
N ASP A 170 -9.28 -8.46 -5.20
CA ASP A 170 -9.13 -9.85 -4.77
C ASP A 170 -10.50 -10.48 -4.52
N PRO A 171 -10.76 -11.75 -4.91
CA PRO A 171 -12.09 -12.35 -4.79
C PRO A 171 -12.64 -12.38 -3.37
N LEU A 172 -11.79 -12.58 -2.35
CA LEU A 172 -12.20 -12.53 -0.95
C LEU A 172 -12.51 -11.09 -0.56
N ILE A 173 -11.62 -10.14 -0.88
CA ILE A 173 -11.85 -8.71 -0.63
C ILE A 173 -13.13 -8.23 -1.32
N SER A 174 -13.42 -8.68 -2.54
CA SER A 174 -14.64 -8.35 -3.29
C SER A 174 -15.89 -8.89 -2.59
N ARG A 175 -15.87 -10.15 -2.13
CA ARG A 175 -16.97 -10.73 -1.34
C ARG A 175 -17.16 -9.98 -0.04
N ILE A 176 -16.09 -9.61 0.65
CA ILE A 176 -16.18 -8.88 1.90
C ILE A 176 -16.70 -7.46 1.64
N ARG A 177 -16.18 -6.75 0.62
CA ARG A 177 -16.68 -5.43 0.18
C ARG A 177 -18.18 -5.44 -0.11
N SER A 178 -18.73 -6.52 -0.67
CA SER A 178 -20.18 -6.64 -0.90
C SER A 178 -21.03 -6.71 0.38
N ARG A 179 -20.40 -6.98 1.52
CA ARG A 179 -21.00 -7.05 2.86
C ARG A 179 -20.59 -5.87 3.75
N MET A 180 -19.58 -5.08 3.33
CA MET A 180 -19.14 -3.92 4.07
C MET A 180 -20.26 -2.87 4.09
N ARG A 181 -20.38 -2.17 5.21
CA ARG A 181 -21.18 -0.95 5.27
C ARG A 181 -20.53 0.09 4.36
N ASP A 182 -21.33 0.94 3.71
CA ASP A 182 -20.83 2.11 2.96
C ASP A 182 -20.18 3.09 3.94
N THR A 183 -18.94 2.80 4.33
CA THR A 183 -18.06 3.73 5.00
C THR A 183 -17.21 4.36 3.91
N SER A 184 -17.41 5.65 3.67
CA SER A 184 -16.48 6.43 2.87
C SER A 184 -15.12 6.37 3.57
N ILE A 185 -14.21 5.53 3.08
CA ILE A 185 -12.82 5.51 3.53
C ILE A 185 -12.17 6.75 2.94
N SER A 186 -12.28 7.85 3.68
CA SER A 186 -11.56 9.06 3.37
C SER A 186 -10.14 8.91 3.89
N PHE A 187 -9.14 8.96 3.01
CA PHE A 187 -7.76 9.25 3.41
C PHE A 187 -7.57 10.72 3.80
N ALA A 188 -8.64 11.54 3.76
CA ALA A 188 -8.61 12.89 4.32
C ALA A 188 -8.50 12.81 5.85
N PRO A 189 -7.78 13.76 6.49
CA PRO A 189 -7.65 13.78 7.94
C PRO A 189 -9.04 13.79 8.57
N GLY A 190 -9.34 12.77 9.37
CA GLY A 190 -10.43 12.87 10.33
C GLY A 190 -10.21 14.13 11.18
N PRO A 191 -11.27 14.86 11.54
CA PRO A 191 -11.14 16.02 12.41
C PRO A 191 -10.44 15.60 13.70
N ASP A 192 -9.48 16.40 14.14
CA ASP A 192 -8.78 16.32 15.42
C ASP A 192 -9.70 15.75 16.52
N GLN A 193 -9.52 14.48 16.86
CA GLN A 193 -10.00 13.88 18.10
C GLN A 193 -9.37 12.50 18.30
N LEU A 194 -8.11 12.49 18.75
CA LEU A 194 -7.62 11.39 19.59
C LEU A 194 -7.71 11.89 21.04
N LEU A 195 -8.62 11.27 21.79
CA LEU A 195 -8.81 11.47 23.23
C LEU A 195 -7.56 10.99 24.01
N HIS A 196 -7.07 11.89 24.88
CA HIS A 196 -6.20 11.76 26.07
C HIS A 196 -5.18 10.63 26.21
#